data_AF-A0A512J6R5-F1
#
_entry.id   AF-A0A512J6R5-F1
#
_cell.length_a   1.000
_cell.length_b   1.000
_cell.length_c   1.000
_cell.angle_alpha   90.00
_cell.angle_beta   90.00
_cell.angle_gamma   90.00
#
_symmetry.space_group_name_H-M   'P 1'
#
loop_
_entity.id
_entity.type
_entity.pdbx_description
1 polymer ?
#
loop_
_entity_poly.entity_id
_entity_poly.type
_entity_poly.pdbx_seq_one_letter_code
_entity_poly.pdbx_strand_id
1 'polypeptide(L)'
;MKALVLGLVAAALASATCAEARPNARSRTDAAQVLTPLEKSATDCFAETVMANPGAMNYARAGQWYKAAGVIGFLCRPEVDAMTAAHDRLFGPGSGARYFKSAYAKHLDRALAERLQPFLERKAVASAEPPADRGVPGETEAH
;
A
#
# COMPACT_ATOMS: atom_id res chain seq x y z
N MET A 1 38.59 -44.72 36.12
CA MET A 1 37.31 -44.55 35.39
C MET A 1 36.39 -43.63 36.19
N LYS A 2 35.90 -42.56 35.56
CA LYS A 2 34.68 -41.79 35.85
C LYS A 2 34.59 -40.95 37.14
N ALA A 3 34.91 -39.66 36.97
CA ALA A 3 34.28 -38.51 37.62
C ALA A 3 32.76 -38.47 37.31
N LEU A 4 31.98 -37.75 38.14
CA LEU A 4 30.58 -37.24 37.98
C LEU A 4 29.96 -37.22 39.39
N VAL A 5 29.32 -36.20 39.97
CA VAL A 5 28.77 -34.90 39.52
C VAL A 5 28.64 -34.04 40.79
N LEU A 6 29.23 -32.83 40.81
CA LEU A 6 28.82 -31.79 41.78
C LEU A 6 27.78 -30.92 41.09
N GLY A 7 26.57 -30.93 41.65
CA GLY A 7 25.40 -30.23 41.14
C GLY A 7 25.58 -28.71 41.17
N LEU A 8 25.51 -28.11 39.98
CA LEU A 8 25.49 -26.66 39.78
C LEU A 8 24.04 -26.28 39.49
N VAL A 9 23.32 -25.85 40.53
CA VAL A 9 22.00 -25.22 40.40
C VAL A 9 22.12 -23.79 40.93
N ALA A 10 22.32 -22.86 40.00
CA ALA A 10 22.07 -21.44 40.23
C ALA A 10 21.45 -20.86 38.96
N ALA A 11 20.22 -21.31 38.68
CA ALA A 11 19.32 -20.66 37.75
C ALA A 11 18.76 -19.39 38.42
N ALA A 12 19.54 -18.31 38.41
CA ALA A 12 19.04 -16.98 38.74
C ALA A 12 18.46 -16.35 37.47
N LEU A 13 17.13 -16.40 37.42
CA LEU A 13 16.24 -15.72 36.50
C LEU A 13 16.64 -14.25 36.28
N ALA A 14 17.36 -13.96 35.19
CA ALA A 14 17.46 -12.62 34.63
C ALA A 14 16.42 -12.48 33.52
N SER A 15 15.13 -12.50 33.90
CA SER A 15 14.06 -12.02 33.04
C SER A 15 14.22 -10.51 32.91
N ALA A 16 15.08 -10.09 31.98
CA ALA A 16 15.15 -8.72 31.50
C ALA A 16 13.79 -8.41 30.87
N THR A 17 12.92 -7.77 31.64
CA THR A 17 11.75 -7.08 31.12
C THR A 17 12.27 -5.98 30.19
N CYS A 18 12.27 -6.23 28.89
CA CYS A 18 12.35 -5.17 27.91
C CYS A 18 11.10 -4.29 28.10
N ALA A 19 11.20 -3.30 28.97
CA ALA A 19 10.26 -2.20 29.00
C ALA A 19 10.48 -1.44 27.68
N GLU A 20 9.69 -1.78 26.66
CA GLU A 20 9.56 -0.95 25.46
C GLU A 20 9.07 0.40 25.92
N ALA A 21 10.00 1.36 26.03
CA ALA A 21 9.69 2.76 26.23
C ALA A 21 8.80 3.18 25.07
N ARG A 22 7.48 3.24 25.31
CA ARG A 22 6.53 3.75 24.32
C ARG A 22 7.03 5.13 23.91
N PRO A 23 7.31 5.37 22.62
CA PRO A 23 7.78 6.68 22.18
C PRO A 23 6.80 7.74 22.67
N ASN A 24 7.34 8.76 23.34
CA ASN A 24 6.57 9.87 23.88
C ASN A 24 5.71 10.47 22.76
N ALA A 25 4.54 11.02 23.11
CA ALA A 25 3.60 11.56 22.11
C ALA A 25 4.27 12.59 21.17
N ARG A 26 5.28 13.31 21.69
CA ARG A 26 6.14 14.22 20.92
C ARG A 26 6.95 13.51 19.82
N SER A 27 7.64 12.41 20.13
CA SER A 27 8.37 11.61 19.12
C SER A 27 7.45 11.06 18.02
N ARG A 28 6.20 10.71 18.36
CA ARG A 28 5.21 10.28 17.34
C ARG A 28 4.78 11.42 16.43
N THR A 29 4.55 12.61 16.97
CA THR A 29 4.24 13.82 16.18
C THR A 29 5.42 14.21 15.29
N ASP A 30 6.64 14.16 15.81
CA ASP A 30 7.85 14.48 15.05
C ASP A 30 8.08 13.47 13.91
N ALA A 31 7.86 12.17 14.16
CA ALA A 31 7.92 11.14 13.14
C ALA A 31 6.85 11.34 12.05
N ALA A 32 5.62 11.69 12.44
CA ALA A 32 4.53 11.95 11.49
C ALA A 32 4.84 13.15 10.58
N GLN A 33 5.46 14.21 11.08
CA GLN A 33 5.87 15.37 10.28
C GLN A 33 6.87 15.01 9.18
N VAL A 34 7.77 14.05 9.46
CA VAL A 34 8.75 13.56 8.47
C VAL A 34 8.12 12.58 7.48
N LEU A 35 7.30 11.64 7.96
CA LEU A 35 6.78 10.54 7.14
C LEU A 35 5.60 10.94 6.26
N THR A 36 4.67 11.77 6.76
CA THR A 36 3.45 12.16 6.02
C THR A 36 3.73 12.69 4.60
N PRO A 37 4.67 13.62 4.36
CA PRO A 37 4.94 14.10 3.01
C PRO A 37 5.56 13.01 2.11
N LEU A 38 6.36 12.09 2.67
CA LEU A 38 6.98 11.00 1.92
C LEU A 38 5.96 9.93 1.53
N GLU A 39 5.05 9.60 2.45
CA GLU A 39 3.92 8.70 2.19
C GLU A 39 3.00 9.26 1.11
N LYS A 40 2.72 10.57 1.18
CA LYS A 40 1.94 11.27 0.16
C LYS A 40 2.64 11.21 -1.20
N SER A 41 3.92 11.53 -1.26
CA SER A 41 4.70 11.49 -2.51
C SER A 41 4.71 10.10 -3.14
N ALA A 42 4.93 9.05 -2.34
CA ALA A 42 4.88 7.68 -2.83
C ALA A 42 3.46 7.31 -3.31
N THR A 43 2.42 7.65 -2.55
CA THR A 43 1.02 7.40 -2.93
C THR A 43 0.62 8.12 -4.21
N ASP A 44 1.07 9.37 -4.38
CA ASP A 44 0.84 10.16 -5.59
C ASP A 44 1.48 9.48 -6.81
N CYS A 45 2.75 9.02 -6.70
CA CYS A 45 3.39 8.25 -7.77
C CYS A 45 2.60 6.98 -8.12
N PHE A 46 2.18 6.20 -7.12
CA PHE A 46 1.39 4.98 -7.37
C PHE A 46 0.06 5.31 -8.08
N ALA A 47 -0.63 6.36 -7.67
CA ALA A 47 -1.89 6.75 -8.31
C ALA A 47 -1.69 7.16 -9.78
N GLU A 48 -0.66 7.96 -10.06
CA GLU A 48 -0.33 8.41 -11.41
C GLU A 48 0.08 7.24 -12.32
N THR A 49 0.97 6.39 -11.83
CA THR A 49 1.48 5.25 -12.60
C THR A 49 0.41 4.16 -12.81
N VAL A 50 -0.49 3.94 -11.85
CA VAL A 50 -1.66 3.07 -12.05
C VAL A 50 -2.52 3.62 -13.18
N MET A 51 -2.85 4.92 -13.17
CA MET A 51 -3.66 5.53 -14.23
C MET A 51 -3.01 5.49 -15.61
N ALA A 52 -1.68 5.60 -15.67
CA ALA A 52 -0.91 5.60 -16.91
C ALA A 52 -0.67 4.20 -17.48
N ASN A 53 -0.93 3.13 -16.72
CA ASN A 53 -0.64 1.75 -17.13
C ASN A 53 -1.93 0.94 -17.36
N PRO A 54 -2.22 0.51 -18.60
CA PRO A 54 -3.42 -0.29 -18.89
C PRO A 54 -3.51 -1.61 -18.11
N GLY A 55 -2.39 -2.28 -17.86
CA GLY A 55 -2.33 -3.52 -17.09
C GLY A 55 -2.71 -3.29 -15.62
N ALA A 56 -2.16 -2.26 -14.98
CA ALA A 56 -2.52 -1.87 -13.62
C ALA A 56 -3.98 -1.41 -13.54
N MET A 57 -4.47 -0.66 -14.53
CA MET A 57 -5.87 -0.24 -14.61
C MET A 57 -6.86 -1.42 -14.69
N ASN A 58 -6.48 -2.52 -15.32
CA ASN A 58 -7.33 -3.72 -15.35
C ASN A 58 -7.47 -4.35 -13.96
N TYR A 59 -6.39 -4.43 -13.19
CA TYR A 59 -6.45 -4.87 -11.79
C TYR A 59 -7.26 -3.90 -10.93
N ALA A 60 -7.09 -2.59 -11.14
CA ALA A 60 -7.83 -1.55 -10.43
C ALA A 60 -9.34 -1.65 -10.68
N ARG A 61 -9.78 -1.86 -11.93
CA ARG A 61 -11.21 -2.08 -12.26
C ARG A 61 -11.79 -3.32 -11.60
N ALA A 62 -10.98 -4.34 -11.34
CA ALA A 62 -11.39 -5.54 -10.61
C ALA A 62 -11.33 -5.36 -9.07
N GLY A 63 -11.06 -4.15 -8.57
CA GLY A 63 -10.86 -3.87 -7.14
C GLY A 63 -9.57 -4.49 -6.56
N GLN A 64 -8.65 -4.97 -7.40
CA GLN A 64 -7.41 -5.63 -6.99
C GLN A 64 -6.28 -4.61 -6.83
N TRP A 65 -6.45 -3.63 -5.94
CA TRP A 65 -5.54 -2.49 -5.77
C TRP A 65 -4.11 -2.89 -5.40
N TYR A 66 -3.94 -3.83 -4.48
CA TYR A 66 -2.63 -4.41 -4.16
C TYR A 66 -1.89 -4.96 -5.41
N LYS A 67 -2.59 -5.65 -6.31
CA LYS A 67 -1.97 -6.14 -7.56
C LYS A 67 -1.70 -5.02 -8.54
N ALA A 68 -2.60 -4.04 -8.65
CA ALA A 68 -2.39 -2.86 -9.49
C ALA A 68 -1.10 -2.14 -9.09
N ALA A 69 -0.91 -1.88 -7.78
CA ALA A 69 0.31 -1.31 -7.24
C ALA A 69 1.54 -2.23 -7.44
N GLY A 70 1.39 -3.55 -7.25
CA GLY A 70 2.48 -4.50 -7.40
C GLY A 70 3.12 -4.54 -8.79
N VAL A 71 2.32 -4.36 -9.85
CA VAL A 71 2.81 -4.39 -11.24
C VAL A 71 3.60 -3.14 -11.60
N ILE A 72 3.23 -1.97 -11.08
CA ILE A 72 3.89 -0.70 -11.41
C ILE A 72 4.85 -0.19 -10.34
N GLY A 73 4.93 -0.85 -9.18
CA GLY A 73 5.66 -0.33 -8.02
C GLY A 73 7.15 -0.13 -8.24
N PHE A 74 7.75 -0.75 -9.27
CA PHE A 74 9.14 -0.49 -9.65
C PHE A 74 9.38 0.93 -10.16
N LEU A 75 8.36 1.58 -10.73
CA LEU A 75 8.43 2.97 -11.21
C LEU A 75 8.49 3.97 -10.06
N CYS A 76 7.88 3.65 -8.92
CA CYS A 76 7.83 4.51 -7.73
C CYS A 76 8.94 4.20 -6.71
N ARG A 77 10.03 3.57 -7.16
CA ARG A 77 11.18 3.22 -6.32
C ARG A 77 11.79 4.43 -5.62
N PRO A 78 12.08 5.57 -6.30
CA PRO A 78 12.70 6.72 -5.65
C PRO A 78 11.90 7.23 -4.44
N GLU A 79 10.58 7.31 -4.57
CA GLU A 79 9.67 7.79 -3.52
C GLU A 79 9.59 6.78 -2.36
N VAL A 80 9.50 5.48 -2.69
CA VAL A 80 9.48 4.40 -1.70
C VAL A 80 10.82 4.31 -0.95
N ASP A 81 11.95 4.46 -1.64
CA ASP A 81 13.28 4.43 -1.05
C ASP A 81 13.48 5.61 -0.10
N ALA A 82 13.02 6.82 -0.47
CA ALA A 82 13.07 7.99 0.40
C ALA A 82 12.25 7.77 1.69
N MET A 83 11.03 7.24 1.55
CA MET A 83 10.15 6.92 2.67
C MET A 83 10.75 5.84 3.59
N THR A 84 11.23 4.73 3.02
CA THR A 84 11.81 3.62 3.79
C THR A 84 13.09 4.05 4.50
N ALA A 85 13.95 4.84 3.85
CA ALA A 85 15.15 5.38 4.47
C ALA A 85 14.81 6.36 5.62
N ALA A 86 13.78 7.19 5.48
CA ALA A 86 13.32 8.06 6.56
C ALA A 86 12.77 7.25 7.75
N HIS A 87 12.01 6.20 7.47
CA HIS A 87 11.49 5.31 8.49
C HIS A 87 12.62 4.58 9.23
N ASP A 88 13.65 4.10 8.51
CA ASP A 88 14.84 3.49 9.11
C ASP A 88 15.59 4.45 10.04
N ARG A 89 15.71 5.73 9.66
CA ARG A 89 16.33 6.77 10.52
C ARG A 89 15.53 7.03 11.80
N LEU A 90 14.21 6.90 11.77
CA LEU A 90 13.32 7.19 12.90
C LEU A 90 13.14 6.00 13.84
N PHE A 91 13.04 4.79 13.29
CA PHE A 91 12.62 3.59 14.04
C PHE A 91 13.67 2.46 14.03
N GLY A 92 14.82 2.71 13.42
CA GLY A 92 15.96 1.79 13.37
C GLY A 92 16.07 1.00 12.06
N PRO A 93 17.24 0.39 11.80
CA PRO A 93 17.53 -0.28 10.54
C PRO A 93 16.54 -1.40 10.20
N GLY A 94 16.09 -1.44 8.94
CA GLY A 94 15.17 -2.47 8.44
C GLY A 94 13.70 -2.26 8.81
N SER A 95 13.38 -1.25 9.63
CA SER A 95 12.01 -0.90 10.01
C SER A 95 11.22 -0.37 8.81
N GLY A 96 11.85 0.39 7.91
CA GLY A 96 11.25 0.97 6.72
C GLY A 96 10.84 -0.07 5.68
N ALA A 97 11.67 -1.09 5.44
CA ALA A 97 11.29 -2.20 4.57
C ALA A 97 10.09 -2.98 5.13
N ARG A 98 10.06 -3.18 6.46
CA ARG A 98 8.91 -3.81 7.15
C ARG A 98 7.67 -2.93 7.09
N TYR A 99 7.83 -1.63 7.28
CA TYR A 99 6.78 -0.63 7.19
C TYR A 99 6.13 -0.62 5.81
N PHE A 100 6.94 -0.53 4.76
CA PHE A 100 6.50 -0.58 3.36
C PHE A 100 5.66 -1.83 3.07
N LYS A 101 6.15 -3.00 3.45
CA LYS A 101 5.49 -4.30 3.20
C LYS A 101 4.26 -4.56 4.07
N SER A 102 3.99 -3.74 5.10
CA SER A 102 2.91 -3.98 6.05
C SER A 102 1.95 -2.79 6.17
N ALA A 103 2.23 -1.85 7.07
CA ALA A 103 1.36 -0.73 7.38
C ALA A 103 1.14 0.17 6.15
N TYR A 104 2.21 0.53 5.44
CA TYR A 104 2.09 1.36 4.25
C TYR A 104 1.38 0.63 3.11
N ALA A 105 1.66 -0.66 2.86
CA ALA A 105 0.94 -1.42 1.82
C ALA A 105 -0.58 -1.44 2.05
N LYS A 106 -1.03 -1.57 3.30
CA LYS A 106 -2.47 -1.48 3.66
C LYS A 106 -3.02 -0.07 3.45
N HIS A 107 -2.25 0.95 3.82
CA HIS A 107 -2.61 2.34 3.56
C HIS A 107 -2.76 2.61 2.07
N LEU A 108 -1.80 2.16 1.28
CA LEU A 108 -1.75 2.34 -0.17
C LEU A 108 -2.95 1.71 -0.87
N ASP A 109 -3.31 0.47 -0.51
CA ASP A 109 -4.47 -0.22 -1.07
C ASP A 109 -5.75 0.60 -0.90
N ARG A 110 -6.01 1.07 0.33
CA ARG A 110 -7.16 1.94 0.63
C ARG A 110 -7.07 3.29 -0.08
N ALA A 111 -5.91 3.94 -0.05
CA ALA A 111 -5.74 5.27 -0.63
C ALA A 111 -5.94 5.27 -2.16
N LEU A 112 -5.49 4.21 -2.83
CA LEU A 112 -5.74 4.02 -4.26
C LEU A 112 -7.21 3.77 -4.55
N ALA A 113 -7.88 2.95 -3.75
CA ALA A 113 -9.32 2.72 -3.89
C ALA A 113 -10.12 4.02 -3.74
N GLU A 114 -9.90 4.75 -2.65
CA GLU A 114 -10.58 6.02 -2.37
C GLU A 114 -10.36 7.05 -3.48
N ARG A 115 -9.14 7.12 -4.01
CA ARG A 115 -8.80 8.10 -5.05
C ARG A 115 -9.29 7.70 -6.43
N LEU A 116 -9.15 6.45 -6.82
CA LEU A 116 -9.31 6.02 -8.22
C LEU A 116 -10.67 5.38 -8.51
N GLN A 117 -11.29 4.69 -7.55
CA GLN A 117 -12.58 4.03 -7.74
C GLN A 117 -13.65 4.97 -8.31
N PRO A 118 -13.81 6.23 -7.83
CA PRO A 118 -14.83 7.13 -8.39
C PRO A 118 -14.60 7.46 -9.87
N PHE A 119 -13.35 7.49 -10.33
CA PHE A 119 -13.04 7.72 -11.74
C PHE A 119 -13.35 6.50 -12.60
N LEU A 120 -13.16 5.29 -12.05
CA LEU A 120 -13.50 4.04 -12.74
C LEU A 120 -15.01 3.87 -12.90
N GLU A 121 -15.76 4.14 -11.84
CA GLU A 121 -17.22 4.06 -11.84
C GLU A 121 -17.85 5.06 -12.82
N ARG A 122 -17.37 6.32 -12.82
CA ARG A 122 -17.84 7.32 -13.79
C ARG A 122 -17.56 6.90 -15.23
N LYS A 123 -16.38 6.33 -15.52
CA LYS A 123 -16.04 5.82 -16.86
C LYS A 123 -16.90 4.61 -17.25
N ALA A 124 -17.26 3.75 -16.29
CA ALA A 124 -18.14 2.61 -16.54
C ALA A 124 -19.57 3.06 -16.91
N VAL A 125 -20.13 4.04 -16.18
CA VAL A 125 -21.46 4.60 -16.48
C VAL A 125 -21.48 5.26 -17.86
N ALA A 126 -20.49 6.09 -18.19
CA ALA A 126 -20.41 6.76 -19.49
C ALA A 126 -20.25 5.77 -20.67
N SER A 127 -19.66 4.60 -20.43
CA SER A 127 -19.50 3.57 -21.46
C SER A 127 -20.73 2.68 -21.65
N ALA A 128 -21.71 2.73 -20.75
CA ALA A 128 -22.92 1.91 -20.78
C ALA A 128 -24.11 2.59 -21.46
N GLU A 129 -23.92 3.78 -22.05
CA GLU A 129 -24.97 4.47 -22.82
C GLU A 129 -25.27 3.68 -24.11
N PRO A 130 -26.52 3.24 -24.33
CA PRO A 130 -26.89 2.47 -25.53
C PRO A 130 -26.65 3.29 -26.80
N PRO A 131 -26.18 2.69 -27.91
CA PRO A 131 -26.15 3.38 -29.19
C PRO A 131 -27.58 3.84 -29.51
N ALA A 132 -27.72 5.13 -29.84
CA ALA A 132 -28.97 5.72 -30.26
C ALA A 132 -29.61 4.81 -31.33
N ASP A 133 -30.85 4.42 -31.04
CA ASP A 133 -31.71 3.59 -31.88
C ASP A 133 -31.64 4.11 -33.33
N ARG A 134 -30.91 3.41 -34.19
CA ARG A 134 -30.99 3.67 -35.63
C ARG A 134 -32.34 3.13 -36.04
N GLY A 135 -33.31 4.04 -36.09
CA GLY A 135 -34.68 3.76 -36.49
C GLY A 135 -34.71 2.78 -37.66
N VAL A 136 -35.42 1.68 -37.45
CA VAL A 136 -35.89 0.82 -38.51
C VAL A 136 -36.89 1.65 -39.32
N PRO A 137 -36.60 2.05 -40.58
CA PRO A 137 -37.66 2.53 -41.44
C PRO A 137 -38.51 1.31 -41.76
N GLY A 138 -39.78 1.39 -41.36
CA GLY A 138 -40.75 0.33 -41.51
C GLY A 138 -40.94 -0.13 -42.96
N GLU A 139 -41.48 -1.35 -43.05
CA GLU A 139 -42.48 -1.76 -44.02
C GLU A 139 -42.88 -0.70 -45.05
N THR A 140 -42.43 -0.88 -46.29
CA THR A 140 -43.25 -0.48 -47.44
C THR A 140 -43.89 -1.75 -47.97
N GLU A 141 -45.17 -1.90 -47.61
CA GLU A 141 -46.11 -2.89 -48.13
C GLU A 141 -46.15 -2.89 -49.67
N ALA A 142 -46.43 -4.07 -50.20
CA ALA A 142 -46.90 -4.28 -51.55
C ALA A 142 -48.21 -3.51 -51.80
N HIS A 143 -48.35 -2.89 -52.98
CA HIS A 143 -49.49 -3.04 -53.90
C HIS A 143 -49.27 -2.21 -55.17
#